data_AF-A0A3D0UNQ4-F1
#
_entry.id   AF-A0A3D0UNQ4-F1
#
_cell.length_a   1.000
_cell.length_b   1.000
_cell.length_c   1.000
_cell.angle_alpha   90.00
_cell.angle_beta   90.00
_cell.angle_gamma   90.00
#
_symmetry.space_group_name_H-M   'P 1'
#
loop_
_entity.id
_entity.type
_entity.pdbx_description
1 polymer ?
#
loop_
_entity_poly.entity_id
_entity_poly.type
_entity_poly.pdbx_seq_one_letter_code
_entity_poly.pdbx_strand_id
1 'polypeptide(L)' 'ADLVVFDPKKKITLSNETLHEQVDWTPYDGLSLQGWPAITISRGEIIVQDDKFLGEPGRGKYARRKFASDI' A
#
# COMPACT_ATOMS: atom_id res chain seq x y z
N ALA A 1 -10.49 10.87 -4.30
CA ALA A 1 -9.53 10.28 -5.25
C ALA A 1 -8.69 9.26 -4.50
N ASP A 2 -8.42 8.10 -5.11
CA ASP A 2 -7.50 7.09 -4.59
C ASP A 2 -6.36 6.96 -5.61
N LEU A 3 -5.11 7.18 -5.18
CA LEU A 3 -3.94 7.34 -6.05
C LEU A 3 -2.68 6.82 -5.36
N VAL A 4 -1.68 6.43 -6.16
CA VAL A 4 -0.33 6.11 -5.70
C VAL A 4 0.67 6.93 -6.51
N VAL A 5 1.61 7.59 -5.83
CA VAL A 5 2.82 8.13 -6.45
C VAL A 5 3.88 7.03 -6.39
N PHE A 6 4.19 6.48 -7.54
CA PHE A 6 5.13 5.37 -7.68
C PHE A 6 6.50 5.89 -8.10
N ASP A 7 7.55 5.50 -7.37
CA ASP A 7 8.94 5.75 -7.76
C ASP A 7 9.49 4.53 -8.50
N PRO A 8 9.64 4.57 -9.84
CA PRO A 8 10.16 3.45 -10.62
C PRO A 8 11.68 3.23 -10.47
N LYS A 9 12.39 4.12 -9.77
CA LYS A 9 13.85 4.05 -9.59
C LYS A 9 14.25 3.53 -8.21
N LYS A 10 13.38 3.62 -7.21
CA LYS A 10 13.66 3.09 -5.87
C LYS A 10 13.92 1.59 -5.95
N LYS A 11 15.02 1.15 -5.34
CA LYS A 11 15.37 -0.25 -5.17
C LYS A 11 15.17 -0.62 -3.71
N ILE A 12 14.61 -1.80 -3.47
CA ILE A 12 14.40 -2.33 -2.12
C ILE A 12 14.61 -3.84 -2.13
N THR A 13 15.12 -4.37 -1.03
CA THR A 13 15.13 -5.80 -0.77
C THR A 13 14.03 -6.08 0.23
N LEU A 14 13.09 -6.95 -0.13
CA LEU A 14 12.00 -7.30 0.75
C LEU A 14 12.50 -8.15 1.91
N SER A 15 11.99 -7.82 3.09
CA SER A 15 12.16 -8.56 4.34
C SER A 15 11.02 -8.21 5.29
N ASN A 16 10.91 -8.98 6.38
CA ASN A 16 9.98 -8.66 7.47
C ASN A 16 10.16 -7.25 8.04
N GLU A 17 11.39 -6.71 8.02
CA GLU A 17 11.70 -5.37 8.55
C GLU A 17 11.26 -4.23 7.60
N THR A 18 11.17 -4.52 6.30
CA THR A 18 10.81 -3.53 5.27
C THR A 18 9.31 -3.47 4.97
N LEU A 19 8.56 -4.49 5.38
CA LEU A 19 7.12 -4.59 5.18
C LEU A 19 6.35 -4.24 6.46
N HIS A 20 5.11 -3.80 6.32
CA HIS A 20 4.27 -3.34 7.45
C HIS A 20 3.32 -4.43 7.98
N GLU A 21 3.62 -5.70 7.70
CA GLU A 21 2.79 -6.83 8.12
C GLU A 21 3.00 -7.12 9.61
N GLN A 22 2.00 -7.70 10.29
CA GLN A 22 2.10 -8.05 11.72
C GLN A 22 2.71 -9.45 11.94
N VAL A 23 2.87 -10.25 10.88
CA VAL A 23 3.57 -11.53 10.93
C VAL A 23 5.09 -11.32 10.96
N ASP A 24 5.83 -12.38 11.27
CA ASP A 24 7.29 -12.37 11.43
C ASP A 24 8.04 -12.94 10.21
N TRP A 25 7.34 -13.17 9.10
CA TRP A 25 7.93 -13.70 7.87
C TRP A 25 7.18 -13.22 6.63
N THR A 26 7.85 -13.26 5.48
CA THR A 26 7.23 -13.05 4.17
C THR A 26 7.77 -14.10 3.19
N PRO A 27 6.96 -14.63 2.25
CA PRO A 27 7.45 -15.55 1.22
C PRO A 27 8.43 -14.89 0.24
N TYR A 28 8.55 -13.56 0.28
CA TYR A 28 9.40 -12.78 -0.60
C TYR A 28 10.72 -12.33 0.04
N ASP A 29 11.10 -12.90 1.18
CA ASP A 29 12.31 -12.50 1.90
C ASP A 29 13.55 -12.63 1.01
N GLY A 30 14.36 -11.57 0.96
CA GLY A 30 15.53 -11.45 0.10
C GLY A 30 15.25 -11.04 -1.35
N LEU A 31 13.98 -10.91 -1.78
CA LEU A 31 13.65 -10.50 -3.14
C LEU A 31 14.00 -9.03 -3.36
N SER A 32 14.86 -8.75 -4.34
CA SER A 32 15.20 -7.38 -4.75
C SER A 32 14.25 -6.88 -5.83
N LEU A 33 13.62 -5.73 -5.58
CA LEU A 33 12.67 -5.08 -6.48
C LEU A 33 13.19 -3.72 -6.94
N GLN A 34 12.71 -3.28 -8.09
CA GLN A 34 12.84 -1.91 -8.59
C GLN A 34 11.44 -1.36 -8.87
N GLY A 35 11.14 -0.23 -8.24
CA GLY A 35 9.79 0.33 -8.21
C GLY A 35 9.19 0.23 -6.81
N TRP A 36 8.75 1.35 -6.24
CA TRP A 36 8.20 1.39 -4.88
C TRP A 36 7.11 2.48 -4.74
N PRO A 37 6.02 2.24 -3.98
CA PRO A 37 5.05 3.28 -3.66
C PRO A 37 5.68 4.32 -2.72
N ALA A 38 5.98 5.51 -3.24
CA ALA A 38 6.54 6.60 -2.45
C ALA A 38 5.46 7.31 -1.61
N ILE A 39 4.25 7.47 -2.19
CA ILE A 39 3.10 8.09 -1.53
C ILE A 39 1.84 7.31 -1.88
N THR A 40 1.02 7.01 -0.88
CA THR A 40 -0.34 6.49 -1.07
C THR A 40 -1.36 7.53 -0.62
N ILE A 41 -2.30 7.87 -1.50
CA ILE A 41 -3.38 8.81 -1.25
C ILE A 41 -4.70 8.03 -1.28
N SER A 42 -5.46 8.10 -0.20
CA SER A 42 -6.82 7.56 -0.15
C SER A 42 -7.81 8.68 0.11
N ARG A 43 -8.92 8.71 -0.63
CA ARG A 43 -10.00 9.71 -0.49
C ARG A 43 -9.50 11.17 -0.44
N GLY A 44 -8.39 11.48 -1.10
CA GLY A 44 -7.79 12.82 -1.16
C GLY A 44 -6.81 13.16 -0.03
N GLU A 45 -6.52 12.23 0.89
CA GLU A 45 -5.52 12.44 1.96
C GLU A 45 -4.35 11.48 1.79
N ILE A 46 -3.14 11.95 2.11
CA ILE A 46 -1.94 11.12 2.17
C ILE A 46 -2.05 10.20 3.39
N ILE A 47 -2.01 8.89 3.17
CA ILE A 47 -2.07 7.88 4.23
C ILE A 47 -0.75 7.15 4.43
N VAL A 48 0.14 7.18 3.44
CA VAL A 48 1.51 6.68 3.53
C VAL A 48 2.43 7.63 2.78
N GLN A 49 3.55 7.99 3.38
CA GLN A 49 4.62 8.76 2.74
C GLN A 49 5.97 8.34 3.32
N ASP A 50 6.97 8.16 2.46
CA ASP A 50 8.35 7.83 2.85
C ASP A 50 8.42 6.67 3.86
N ASP A 51 7.72 5.57 3.54
CA ASP A 51 7.65 4.34 4.33
C ASP A 51 7.03 4.51 5.73
N LYS A 52 6.28 5.60 5.96
CA LYS A 52 5.53 5.84 7.21
C LYS A 52 4.03 5.86 6.96
N PHE A 53 3.30 5.11 7.78
CA PHE A 53 1.84 5.19 7.83
C PHE A 53 1.41 6.45 8.60
N LEU A 54 0.52 7.23 7.99
CA LEU A 54 -0.02 8.50 8.50
C LEU A 54 -1.54 8.47 8.68
N GLY A 55 -2.17 7.32 8.41
CA GLY A 55 -3.61 7.16 8.52
C GLY A 55 -4.09 6.84 9.93
N GLU A 56 -5.42 6.91 10.11
CA GLU A 56 -6.08 6.60 11.37
C GLU A 56 -6.90 5.30 11.25
N PRO A 57 -6.86 4.39 12.24
CA PRO A 57 -7.75 3.23 12.29
C PRO A 57 -9.23 3.63 12.18
N GLY A 58 -10.00 2.89 11.38
CA GLY A 58 -11.44 3.14 11.19
C GLY A 58 -11.78 4.25 10.18
N ARG A 59 -10.79 4.95 9.61
CA ARG A 59 -11.00 5.97 8.55
C ARG A 59 -11.62 5.40 7.26
N GLY A 60 -11.38 4.12 6.98
CA GLY A 60 -11.94 3.43 5.82
C GLY A 60 -13.48 3.43 5.83
N LYS A 61 -14.09 3.48 4.65
CA LYS A 61 -15.56 3.39 4.50
C LYS A 61 -15.88 2.22 3.59
N TYR A 62 -16.91 1.46 3.97
CA TYR A 62 -17.44 0.36 3.16
C TYR A 62 -17.86 0.86 1.77
N ALA A 63 -17.26 0.28 0.73
CA ALA A 63 -17.63 0.54 -0.66
C ALA A 63 -18.63 -0.53 -1.12
N ARG A 64 -19.93 -0.23 -1.06
CA ARG A 64 -20.97 -1.15 -1.50
C ARG A 64 -20.82 -1.46 -2.99
N ARG A 65 -20.67 -2.74 -3.32
CA ARG A 65 -20.73 -3.20 -4.71
C ARG A 65 -22.18 -3.27 -5.18
N LYS A 66 -22.45 -2.82 -6.41
CA LYS A 66 -23.73 -3.12 -7.08
C LYS A 66 -23.65 -4.55 -7.61
N PHE A 67 -24.75 -5.29 -7.54
CA PHE A 67 -24.88 -6.49 -8.35
C PHE A 67 -24.91 -6.04 -9.81
N ALA A 68 -24.19 -6.74 -10.69
CA ALA A 68 -24.32 -6.53 -12.11
C ALA A 68 -25.78 -6.86 -12.47
N SER A 69 -26.56 -5.84 -12.82
CA SER A 69 -27.93 -6.01 -13.28
C SER A 69 -27.91 -6.18 -14.79
N ASP A 70 -27.30 -7.26 -15.26
CA ASP A 70 -27.32 -7.73 -16.66
C ASP A 70 -26.96 -9.22 -16.68
N ILE A 71 -27.93 -10.07 -16.32
CA ILE A 71 -28.10 -11.44 -16.83
C ILE A 71 -29.59 -11.56 -17.17
#